data_AF-A0A2T0UJT8-F1
#
_entry.id   AF-A0A2T0UJT8-F1
#
_cell.length_a   1.000
_cell.length_b   1.000
_cell.length_c   1.000
_cell.angle_alpha   90.00
_cell.angle_beta   90.00
_cell.angle_gamma   90.00
#
_symmetry.space_group_name_H-M   'P 1'
#
loop_
_entity.id
_entity.type
_entity.pdbx_description
1 polymer ?
#
loop_
_entity_poly.entity_id
_entity_poly.type
_entity_poly.pdbx_seq_one_letter_code
_entity_poly.pdbx_strand_id
1 'polypeptide(L)'
;MLANLGEPTYHSRAGGTAPTRHVRKLSHTARVAAATATLKDYSFKNPAYAQLHEHLGRDVEAHGQQTDYEHFDYPGRYKQDASGQPFTRIRLEELRRDAITANAESDLPELAPGVRFSLTDHDTQSLNRDWQVVAVHHTGEQSQALEEDGMTRYVNQVTLMPGDAPWRVP
;
A
#
# COMPACT_ATOMS: atom_id res chain seq x y z
N MET A 1 10.67 2.48 -13.71
CA MET A 1 10.99 3.15 -12.43
C MET A 1 9.77 3.97 -12.06
N LEU A 2 9.22 3.83 -10.86
CA LEU A 2 8.04 4.62 -10.44
C LEU A 2 8.46 6.09 -10.24
N ALA A 3 7.58 7.04 -10.53
CA ALA A 3 7.84 8.46 -10.33
C ALA A 3 8.03 8.74 -8.83
N ASN A 4 9.06 9.51 -8.47
CA ASN A 4 9.36 9.87 -7.07
C ASN A 4 9.20 11.38 -6.89
N LEU A 5 8.40 11.80 -5.90
CA LEU A 5 8.10 13.19 -5.58
C LEU A 5 9.11 13.82 -4.60
N GLY A 6 10.10 13.06 -4.12
CA GLY A 6 11.08 13.51 -3.15
C GLY A 6 10.58 13.38 -1.72
N GLU A 7 10.89 14.37 -0.89
CA GLU A 7 10.74 14.32 0.57
C GLU A 7 9.74 15.36 1.09
N PRO A 8 8.42 15.17 0.88
CA PRO A 8 7.43 16.07 1.46
C PRO A 8 7.42 15.96 2.99
N THR A 9 7.34 17.11 3.66
CA THR A 9 7.28 17.17 5.12
C THR A 9 5.87 16.93 5.63
N TYR A 10 5.77 16.41 6.85
CA TYR A 10 4.53 16.31 7.60
C TYR A 10 4.35 17.50 8.54
N HIS A 11 3.25 18.24 8.42
CA HIS A 11 2.90 19.30 9.37
C HIS A 11 1.45 19.16 9.84
N SER A 12 1.24 18.86 11.13
CA SER A 12 -0.09 18.63 11.72
C SER A 12 -0.81 19.89 12.22
N ARG A 13 -0.12 21.03 12.32
CA ARG A 13 -0.63 22.22 13.02
C ARG A 13 -1.70 22.96 12.20
N ALA A 14 -2.81 23.28 12.86
CA ALA A 14 -3.93 24.03 12.31
C ALA A 14 -3.73 25.57 12.31
N GLY A 15 -2.51 26.07 12.50
CA GLY A 15 -2.24 27.50 12.68
C GLY A 15 -0.98 27.97 11.96
N GLY A 16 -1.11 29.08 11.23
CA GLY A 16 -0.07 29.63 10.35
C GLY A 16 -0.16 29.10 8.93
N THR A 17 0.32 29.89 7.97
CA THR A 17 0.48 29.43 6.58
C THR A 17 1.78 28.64 6.50
N ALA A 18 1.69 27.35 6.18
CA ALA A 18 2.88 26.56 5.90
C ALA A 18 3.64 27.15 4.69
N PRO A 19 4.98 27.27 4.76
CA PRO A 19 5.76 27.87 3.68
C PRO A 19 5.78 27.01 2.40
N THR A 20 5.54 25.71 2.55
CA THR A 20 5.54 24.72 1.48
C THR A 20 4.34 23.79 1.61
N ARG A 21 3.98 23.17 0.48
CA ARG A 21 3.02 22.08 0.44
C ARG A 21 3.51 20.90 1.28
N HIS A 22 2.62 20.23 1.99
CA HIS A 22 2.92 19.26 3.02
C HIS A 22 1.79 18.23 3.19
N VAL A 23 2.11 17.12 3.85
CA VAL A 23 1.10 16.19 4.35
C VAL A 23 0.60 16.69 5.70
N ARG A 24 -0.72 16.90 5.86
CA ARG A 24 -1.30 17.49 7.07
C ARG A 24 -1.80 16.47 8.10
N LYS A 25 -2.19 15.29 7.63
CA LYS A 25 -2.74 14.22 8.44
C LYS A 25 -2.32 12.90 7.85
N LEU A 26 -1.96 11.96 8.72
CA LEU A 26 -1.62 10.60 8.34
C LEU A 26 -2.20 9.64 9.38
N SER A 27 -2.94 8.62 8.93
CA SER A 27 -3.50 7.57 9.78
C SER A 27 -3.06 6.23 9.24
N HIS A 28 -2.20 5.54 10.00
CA HIS A 28 -1.71 4.20 9.68
C HIS A 28 -2.68 3.13 10.18
N THR A 29 -2.96 2.12 9.34
CA THR A 29 -3.84 1.00 9.67
C THR A 29 -3.16 -0.32 9.35
N ALA A 30 -3.10 -1.21 10.35
CA ALA A 30 -2.72 -2.60 10.18
C ALA A 30 -3.95 -3.52 10.31
N ARG A 31 -4.09 -4.49 9.41
CA ARG A 31 -5.17 -5.48 9.37
C ARG A 31 -4.58 -6.88 9.40
N VAL A 32 -5.28 -7.81 10.05
CA VAL A 32 -4.95 -9.23 9.98
C VAL A 32 -5.17 -9.72 8.54
N ALA A 33 -4.15 -10.36 7.98
CA ALA A 33 -4.19 -10.97 6.65
C ALA A 33 -3.51 -12.35 6.71
N ALA A 34 -3.60 -13.17 5.65
CA ALA A 34 -2.92 -14.46 5.62
C ALA A 34 -1.41 -14.30 5.89
N ALA A 35 -0.84 -15.11 6.78
CA ALA A 35 0.59 -15.19 7.05
C ALA A 35 1.31 -16.03 6.00
N THR A 36 0.67 -17.13 5.62
CA THR A 36 1.20 -18.12 4.69
C THR A 36 0.17 -18.41 3.61
N ALA A 37 0.61 -18.68 2.38
CA ALA A 37 -0.24 -19.23 1.33
C ALA A 37 0.29 -20.59 0.90
N THR A 38 -0.60 -21.56 0.75
CA THR A 38 -0.30 -22.91 0.26
C THR A 38 -1.16 -23.19 -0.97
N LEU A 39 -0.52 -23.36 -2.13
CA LEU A 39 -1.21 -23.68 -3.38
C LEU A 39 -0.96 -25.14 -3.76
N LYS A 40 -2.05 -25.87 -4.01
CA LYS A 40 -2.01 -27.25 -4.49
C LYS A 40 -2.54 -27.36 -5.92
N ASP A 41 -1.91 -28.16 -6.77
CA ASP A 41 -2.45 -28.52 -8.09
C ASP A 41 -2.41 -30.04 -8.30
N TYR A 42 -2.89 -30.49 -9.46
CA TYR A 42 -2.80 -31.85 -9.91
C TYR A 42 -2.51 -31.91 -11.41
N SER A 43 -1.64 -32.85 -11.79
CA SER A 43 -1.32 -33.15 -13.18
C SER A 43 -1.48 -34.63 -13.45
N PHE A 44 -2.38 -34.98 -14.37
CA PHE A 44 -2.56 -36.36 -14.82
C PHE A 44 -1.27 -36.96 -15.42
N LYS A 45 -0.34 -36.12 -15.89
CA LYS A 45 0.96 -36.55 -16.44
C LYS A 45 1.94 -37.00 -15.36
N ASN A 46 1.73 -36.60 -14.11
CA ASN A 46 2.55 -37.00 -12.97
C ASN A 46 1.70 -37.08 -11.69
N PRO A 47 0.78 -38.06 -11.58
CA PRO A 47 -0.25 -38.09 -10.55
C PRO A 47 0.29 -38.34 -9.13
N ALA A 48 1.48 -38.93 -9.00
CA ALA A 48 2.12 -39.17 -7.71
C ALA A 48 2.78 -37.90 -7.13
N TYR A 49 2.98 -36.88 -7.95
CA TYR A 49 3.60 -35.64 -7.50
C TYR A 49 2.56 -34.73 -6.85
N ALA A 50 2.80 -34.36 -5.59
CA ALA A 50 1.82 -33.66 -4.77
C ALA A 50 1.47 -32.25 -5.27
N GLN A 51 2.34 -31.64 -6.11
CA GLN A 51 2.22 -30.27 -6.61
C GLN A 51 1.72 -29.34 -5.51
N LEU A 52 2.55 -29.14 -4.50
CA LEU A 52 2.23 -28.36 -3.30
C LEU A 52 3.35 -27.35 -3.07
N HIS A 53 3.00 -26.06 -3.02
CA HIS A 53 3.95 -25.00 -2.72
C HIS A 53 3.41 -24.08 -1.65
N GLU A 54 4.26 -23.81 -0.68
CA GLU A 54 4.00 -22.92 0.45
C GLU A 54 4.86 -21.66 0.33
N HIS A 55 4.33 -20.53 0.76
CA HIS A 55 5.07 -19.29 0.90
C HIS A 55 4.65 -18.57 2.18
N LEU A 56 5.63 -18.27 3.04
CA LEU A 56 5.47 -17.44 4.23
C LEU A 56 5.75 -15.97 3.88
N GLY A 57 4.92 -15.07 4.40
CA GLY A 57 5.02 -13.63 4.18
C GLY A 57 6.24 -13.01 4.85
N ARG A 58 6.70 -11.88 4.31
CA ARG A 58 7.73 -11.06 4.97
C ARG A 58 7.11 -10.26 6.10
N ASP A 59 7.87 -10.08 7.18
CA ASP A 59 7.58 -9.18 8.29
C ASP A 59 6.16 -9.35 8.87
N VAL A 60 5.62 -10.58 8.85
CA VAL A 60 4.26 -10.88 9.35
C VAL A 60 4.12 -10.43 10.80
N GLU A 61 5.14 -10.66 11.62
CA GLU A 61 5.15 -10.34 13.05
C GLU A 61 5.31 -8.85 13.34
N ALA A 62 5.76 -8.04 12.36
CA ALA A 62 6.13 -6.63 12.58
C ALA A 62 4.96 -5.74 13.03
N HIS A 63 3.72 -6.22 12.88
CA HIS A 63 2.49 -5.53 13.29
C HIS A 63 1.62 -6.37 14.23
N GLY A 64 2.24 -7.29 14.98
CA GLY A 64 1.56 -8.10 15.99
C GLY A 64 0.67 -9.21 15.42
N GLN A 65 0.87 -9.59 14.16
CA GLN A 65 0.15 -10.70 13.53
C GLN A 65 0.84 -12.03 13.86
N GLN A 66 0.05 -13.07 14.13
CA GLN A 66 0.56 -14.43 14.23
C GLN A 66 0.94 -14.98 12.84
N THR A 67 1.96 -15.85 12.83
CA THR A 67 2.53 -16.48 11.63
C THR A 67 1.81 -17.76 11.20
N ASP A 68 0.86 -18.25 12.00
CA ASP A 68 0.16 -19.51 11.81
C ASP A 68 -1.15 -19.38 11.01
N TYR A 69 -1.54 -18.17 10.62
CA TYR A 69 -2.75 -17.96 9.82
C TYR A 69 -2.52 -18.30 8.34
N GLU A 70 -2.76 -19.56 7.99
CA GLU A 70 -2.57 -20.12 6.65
C GLU A 70 -3.79 -19.89 5.72
N HIS A 71 -3.51 -19.60 4.45
CA HIS A 71 -4.46 -19.65 3.35
C HIS A 71 -4.13 -20.79 2.38
N PHE A 72 -4.96 -21.83 2.35
CA PHE A 72 -4.84 -22.93 1.39
C PHE A 72 -5.76 -22.72 0.18
N ASP A 73 -5.27 -23.00 -1.04
CA ASP A 73 -6.06 -22.89 -2.27
C ASP A 73 -5.82 -24.07 -3.23
N TYR A 74 -6.88 -24.52 -3.89
CA TYR A 74 -6.88 -25.56 -4.93
C TYR A 74 -8.02 -25.29 -5.93
N PRO A 75 -7.76 -25.37 -7.26
CA PRO A 75 -6.47 -25.65 -7.89
C PRO A 75 -5.56 -24.41 -7.93
N GLY A 76 -4.26 -24.60 -7.71
CA GLY A 76 -3.23 -23.55 -7.70
C GLY A 76 -2.88 -22.97 -9.09
N ARG A 77 -3.39 -23.60 -10.16
CA ARG A 77 -3.27 -23.20 -11.57
C ARG A 77 -1.83 -23.13 -12.10
N TYR A 78 -0.97 -24.03 -11.62
CA TYR A 78 0.39 -24.20 -12.13
C TYR A 78 0.63 -25.66 -12.53
N LYS A 79 1.61 -25.91 -13.39
CA LYS A 79 1.91 -27.26 -13.90
C LYS A 79 3.32 -27.76 -13.58
N GLN A 80 4.20 -26.87 -13.14
CA GLN A 80 5.60 -27.17 -12.80
C GLN A 80 6.04 -26.31 -11.61
N ASP A 81 7.06 -26.74 -10.89
CA ASP A 81 7.53 -26.05 -9.68
C ASP A 81 8.06 -24.65 -9.94
N ALA A 82 8.74 -24.49 -11.09
CA ALA A 82 9.24 -23.19 -11.54
C ALA A 82 8.13 -22.13 -11.64
N SER A 83 6.90 -22.56 -11.96
CA SER A 83 5.72 -21.68 -11.94
C SER A 83 4.97 -21.69 -10.60
N GLY A 84 5.01 -22.78 -9.85
CA GLY A 84 4.25 -22.90 -8.61
C GLY A 84 4.76 -21.98 -7.50
N GLN A 85 6.07 -21.89 -7.29
CA GLN A 85 6.66 -20.96 -6.31
C GLN A 85 6.28 -19.49 -6.55
N PRO A 86 6.44 -18.90 -7.75
CA PRO A 86 6.03 -17.52 -7.98
C PRO A 86 4.52 -17.32 -7.90
N PHE A 87 3.69 -18.31 -8.27
CA PHE A 87 2.23 -18.23 -8.12
C PHE A 87 1.83 -18.16 -6.64
N THR A 88 2.39 -19.03 -5.79
CA THR A 88 2.12 -19.01 -4.35
C THR A 88 2.56 -17.70 -3.71
N ARG A 89 3.73 -17.16 -4.10
CA ARG A 89 4.18 -15.85 -3.64
C ARG A 89 3.23 -14.73 -4.06
N ILE A 90 2.87 -14.66 -5.35
CA ILE A 90 1.97 -13.61 -5.86
C ILE A 90 0.62 -13.69 -5.16
N ARG A 91 0.10 -14.90 -4.92
CA ARG A 91 -1.14 -15.12 -4.18
C ARG A 91 -1.08 -14.55 -2.77
N LEU A 92 0.02 -14.79 -2.05
CA LEU A 92 0.18 -14.21 -0.72
C LEU A 92 0.31 -12.69 -0.76
N GLU A 93 1.08 -12.15 -1.71
CA GLU A 93 1.24 -10.70 -1.88
C GLU A 93 -0.11 -10.02 -2.20
N GLU A 94 -0.98 -10.66 -2.98
CA GLU A 94 -2.36 -10.24 -3.22
C GLU A 94 -3.19 -10.24 -1.94
N LEU A 95 -3.20 -11.35 -1.20
CA LEU A 95 -3.95 -11.48 0.06
C LEU A 95 -3.51 -10.47 1.12
N ARG A 96 -2.24 -10.05 1.08
CA ARG A 96 -1.64 -9.10 2.03
C ARG A 96 -1.59 -7.66 1.53
N ARG A 97 -2.09 -7.34 0.34
CA ARG A 97 -1.94 -5.99 -0.26
C ARG A 97 -2.49 -4.85 0.61
N ASP A 98 -3.53 -5.13 1.38
CA ASP A 98 -4.23 -4.16 2.24
C ASP A 98 -3.93 -4.36 3.74
N ALA A 99 -2.97 -5.24 4.04
CA ALA A 99 -2.56 -5.57 5.41
C ALA A 99 -1.98 -4.34 6.12
N ILE A 100 -1.18 -3.53 5.41
CA ILE A 100 -0.58 -2.30 5.92
C ILE A 100 -0.90 -1.16 4.95
N THR A 101 -1.74 -0.23 5.38
CA THR A 101 -2.09 0.97 4.60
C THR A 101 -2.04 2.22 5.47
N ALA A 102 -1.94 3.39 4.84
CA ALA A 102 -2.13 4.65 5.52
C ALA A 102 -3.06 5.56 4.72
N ASN A 103 -3.91 6.32 5.40
CA ASN A 103 -4.73 7.36 4.79
C ASN A 103 -4.12 8.73 5.14
N ALA A 104 -3.90 9.55 4.12
CA ALA A 104 -3.29 10.87 4.26
C ALA A 104 -4.17 11.97 3.68
N GLU A 105 -4.01 13.17 4.21
CA GLU A 105 -4.55 14.40 3.62
C GLU A 105 -3.37 15.33 3.29
N SER A 106 -3.35 15.93 2.10
CA SER A 106 -2.29 16.88 1.71
C SER A 106 -2.80 18.00 0.81
N ASP A 107 -1.91 18.92 0.43
CA ASP A 107 -2.09 19.95 -0.59
C ASP A 107 -1.10 19.78 -1.77
N LEU A 108 -0.57 18.57 -1.97
CA LEU A 108 0.33 18.20 -3.06
C LEU A 108 -0.45 17.80 -4.33
N PRO A 109 -0.53 18.62 -5.40
CA PRO A 109 -1.23 18.28 -6.64
C PRO A 109 -0.53 17.21 -7.48
N GLU A 110 0.75 16.95 -7.22
CA GLU A 110 1.57 16.01 -7.99
C GLU A 110 1.30 14.54 -7.60
N LEU A 111 0.56 14.29 -6.51
CA LEU A 111 0.23 12.93 -6.07
C LEU A 111 -0.73 12.26 -7.03
N ALA A 112 -0.33 11.11 -7.56
CA ALA A 112 -1.13 10.24 -8.42
C ALA A 112 -0.85 8.77 -8.09
N PRO A 113 -1.77 7.83 -8.40
CA PRO A 113 -1.52 6.41 -8.15
C PRO A 113 -0.22 5.94 -8.83
N GLY A 114 0.61 5.21 -8.09
CA GLY A 114 1.93 4.78 -8.52
C GLY A 114 3.08 5.73 -8.21
N VAL A 115 2.82 6.98 -7.82
CA VAL A 115 3.86 7.91 -7.33
C VAL A 115 4.38 7.43 -5.97
N ARG A 116 5.68 7.57 -5.76
CA ARG A 116 6.37 7.33 -4.49
C ARG A 116 6.89 8.64 -3.90
N PHE A 117 7.02 8.68 -2.59
CA PHE A 117 7.68 9.78 -1.87
C PHE A 117 8.18 9.28 -0.52
N SER A 118 9.12 9.99 0.08
CA SER A 118 9.67 9.68 1.39
C SER A 118 9.16 10.70 2.40
N LEU A 119 8.27 10.30 3.31
CA LEU A 119 7.72 11.24 4.29
C LEU A 119 8.77 11.60 5.34
N THR A 120 8.84 12.88 5.70
CA THR A 120 9.72 13.41 6.74
C THR A 120 8.95 14.22 7.78
N ASP A 121 9.59 14.50 8.93
CA ASP A 121 9.07 15.37 10.00
C ASP A 121 7.76 14.94 10.69
N HIS A 122 7.38 13.66 10.58
CA HIS A 122 6.30 13.09 11.39
C HIS A 122 6.79 12.75 12.80
N ASP A 123 6.01 13.07 13.84
CA ASP A 123 6.37 12.80 15.26
C ASP A 123 6.65 11.31 15.52
N THR A 124 5.84 10.43 14.93
CA THR A 124 6.08 8.98 14.92
C THR A 124 7.14 8.59 13.89
N GLN A 125 8.34 8.24 14.36
CA GLN A 125 9.49 7.91 13.51
C GLN A 125 9.24 6.77 12.50
N SER A 126 8.44 5.77 12.84
CA SER A 126 8.13 4.66 11.93
C SER A 126 7.30 5.06 10.70
N LEU A 127 6.70 6.26 10.71
CA LEU A 127 5.94 6.81 9.58
C LEU A 127 6.82 7.67 8.66
N ASN A 128 8.01 8.08 9.12
CA ASN A 128 9.03 8.75 8.31
C ASN A 128 9.75 7.72 7.42
N ARG A 129 9.08 7.30 6.35
CA ARG A 129 9.52 6.23 5.45
C ARG A 129 9.02 6.48 4.03
N ASP A 130 9.43 5.61 3.11
CA ASP A 130 8.91 5.57 1.75
C ASP A 130 7.46 5.09 1.73
N TRP A 131 6.63 5.87 1.05
CA TRP A 131 5.22 5.59 0.77
C TRP A 131 4.99 5.53 -0.74
N GLN A 132 4.08 4.64 -1.14
CA GLN A 132 3.57 4.57 -2.50
C GLN A 132 2.07 4.89 -2.50
N VAL A 133 1.65 5.78 -3.40
CA VAL A 133 0.24 6.13 -3.59
C VAL A 133 -0.48 4.99 -4.31
N VAL A 134 -1.54 4.48 -3.69
CA VAL A 134 -2.44 3.47 -4.26
C VAL A 134 -3.71 4.11 -4.84
N ALA A 135 -4.22 5.14 -4.16
CA ALA A 135 -5.38 5.91 -4.61
C ALA A 135 -5.26 7.36 -4.17
N VAL A 136 -5.86 8.27 -4.93
CA VAL A 136 -5.95 9.70 -4.58
C VAL A 136 -7.29 10.26 -5.04
N HIS A 137 -7.87 11.12 -4.23
CA HIS A 137 -9.02 11.94 -4.55
C HIS A 137 -8.65 13.41 -4.42
N HIS A 138 -8.79 14.17 -5.51
CA HIS A 138 -8.46 15.60 -5.57
C HIS A 138 -9.73 16.43 -5.46
N THR A 139 -9.70 17.49 -4.65
CA THR A 139 -10.79 18.44 -4.49
C THR A 139 -10.27 19.86 -4.63
N GLY A 140 -10.86 20.63 -5.53
CA GLY A 140 -10.56 22.04 -5.76
C GLY A 140 -11.80 22.90 -5.60
N GLU A 141 -11.66 24.06 -4.97
CA GLU A 141 -12.73 25.03 -4.75
C GLU A 141 -12.23 26.42 -5.16
N GLN A 142 -13.01 27.15 -5.97
CA GLN A 142 -12.64 28.46 -6.50
C GLN A 142 -13.80 29.45 -6.35
N SER A 143 -13.88 30.11 -5.18
CA SER A 143 -14.95 31.06 -4.85
C SER A 143 -14.96 32.32 -5.72
N GLN A 144 -13.79 32.77 -6.19
CA GLN A 144 -13.65 33.96 -7.04
C GLN A 144 -14.36 33.83 -8.40
N ALA A 145 -14.66 32.62 -8.86
CA ALA A 145 -15.40 32.42 -10.10
C ALA A 145 -16.88 32.87 -10.00
N LEU A 146 -17.38 33.09 -8.77
CA LEU A 146 -18.75 33.49 -8.46
C LEU A 146 -18.85 34.92 -7.90
N GLU A 147 -17.78 35.73 -8.00
CA GLU A 147 -17.69 37.07 -7.39
C GLU A 147 -17.84 37.08 -5.85
N GLU A 148 -17.72 35.92 -5.20
CA GLU A 148 -17.70 35.81 -3.74
C GLU A 148 -16.29 36.07 -3.18
N ASP A 149 -16.24 36.69 -2.00
CA ASP A 149 -14.98 36.95 -1.29
C ASP A 149 -14.46 35.63 -0.68
N GLY A 150 -13.46 35.03 -1.33
CA GLY A 150 -12.89 33.74 -0.94
C GLY A 150 -11.59 33.40 -1.67
N MET A 151 -10.79 32.50 -1.10
CA MET A 151 -9.51 32.05 -1.67
C MET A 151 -9.69 30.71 -2.40
N THR A 152 -8.95 30.52 -3.50
CA THR A 152 -8.88 29.22 -4.19
C THR A 152 -8.24 28.18 -3.26
N ARG A 153 -8.90 27.05 -3.05
CA ARG A 153 -8.47 25.98 -2.16
C ARG A 153 -8.27 24.69 -2.92
N TYR A 154 -7.17 23.99 -2.62
CA TYR A 154 -6.90 22.65 -3.11
C TYR A 154 -6.58 21.72 -1.93
N VAL A 155 -7.19 20.54 -1.93
CA VAL A 155 -6.90 19.46 -0.98
C VAL A 155 -6.97 18.12 -1.70
N ASN A 156 -6.28 17.12 -1.15
CA ASN A 156 -6.49 15.74 -1.55
C ASN A 156 -6.57 14.80 -0.35
N GLN A 157 -7.17 13.63 -0.61
CA GLN A 157 -7.18 12.48 0.26
C GLN A 157 -6.48 11.33 -0.46
N VAL A 158 -5.57 10.64 0.22
CA VAL A 158 -4.64 9.71 -0.42
C VAL A 158 -4.59 8.41 0.37
N THR A 159 -4.69 7.27 -0.31
CA THR A 159 -4.41 5.95 0.26
C THR A 159 -2.99 5.56 -0.12
N LEU A 160 -2.20 5.22 0.88
CA LEU A 160 -0.79 4.89 0.79
C LEU A 160 -0.55 3.44 1.23
N MET A 161 0.51 2.87 0.69
CA MET A 161 1.12 1.63 1.17
C MET A 161 2.64 1.83 1.37
N PRO A 162 3.30 1.02 2.20
CA PRO A 162 4.75 1.08 2.34
C PRO A 162 5.48 0.90 0.99
N GLY A 163 6.50 1.71 0.71
CA GLY A 163 7.22 1.69 -0.57
C GLY A 163 8.03 0.41 -0.85
N ASP A 164 8.33 -0.34 0.20
CA ASP A 164 9.00 -1.64 0.22
C ASP A 164 8.04 -2.84 0.15
N ALA A 165 6.73 -2.62 0.32
CA ALA A 165 5.73 -3.66 0.20
C ALA A 165 5.34 -3.91 -1.27
N PRO A 166 5.25 -5.18 -1.72
CA PRO A 166 4.73 -5.49 -3.04
C PRO A 166 3.22 -5.26 -3.09
N TRP A 167 2.73 -4.59 -4.13
CA TRP A 167 1.30 -4.49 -4.41
C TRP A 167 0.92 -5.46 -5.53
N ARG A 168 -0.21 -6.17 -5.36
CA ARG A 168 -0.82 -7.02 -6.38
C ARG A 168 -2.30 -6.70 -6.48
N VAL A 169 -2.82 -6.72 -7.70
CA VAL A 169 -4.26 -6.59 -7.97
C VAL A 169 -5.03 -7.80 -7.41
N PRO A 170 -6.27 -7.61 -6.92
CA PRO A 170 -7.21 -8.72 -6.66
C PRO A 170 -7.52 -9.57 -7.88
#